data_AF-A0A8E1RWB1-F1
#
_entry.id   AF-A0A8E1RWB1-F1
#
_cell.length_a   1.000
_cell.length_b   1.000
_cell.length_c   1.000
_cell.angle_alpha   90.00
_cell.angle_beta   90.00
_cell.angle_gamma   90.00
#
_symmetry.space_group_name_H-M   'P 1'
#
loop_
_entity.id
_entity.type
_entity.pdbx_description
1 polymer ?
#
loop_
_entity_poly.entity_id
_entity_poly.type
_entity_poly.pdbx_seq_one_letter_code
_entity_poly.pdbx_strand_id
1 'polypeptide(L)'
;MNELLIIVLAGFTTGITTVLFGFGGGFVVVPFIYQLLMRQPLLAGNAMHIAVATSTAVMIFNAGWVSYQNWQAGRLSSTVLFPLLWFIATGAVVGSWLAGM
;
A
#
# COMPACT_ATOMS: atom_id res chain seq x y z
N MET A 1 14.35 -23.97 -5.97
CA MET A 1 14.81 -22.99 -6.98
C MET A 1 13.65 -22.17 -7.57
N ASN A 2 12.51 -22.80 -7.88
CA ASN A 2 11.34 -22.10 -8.44
C ASN A 2 10.72 -21.07 -7.49
N GLU A 3 10.71 -21.32 -6.19
CA GLU A 3 10.12 -20.41 -5.19
C GLU A 3 10.89 -19.09 -5.05
N LEU A 4 12.23 -19.15 -5.10
CA LEU A 4 13.08 -17.96 -5.10
C LEU A 4 12.82 -17.08 -6.32
N LEU A 5 12.65 -17.69 -7.49
CA LEU A 5 12.33 -16.98 -8.73
C LEU A 5 10.98 -16.25 -8.63
N ILE A 6 9.97 -16.89 -8.03
CA ILE A 6 8.65 -16.28 -7.81
C ILE A 6 8.75 -15.10 -6.84
N ILE A 7 9.49 -15.24 -5.75
CA ILE A 7 9.68 -14.17 -4.75
C ILE A 7 10.46 -12.99 -5.36
N VAL A 8 11.48 -13.25 -6.18
CA VAL A 8 12.26 -12.19 -6.84
C VAL A 8 11.42 -11.44 -7.88
N LEU A 9 10.63 -12.15 -8.71
CA LEU A 9 9.76 -11.51 -9.70
C LEU A 9 8.63 -10.70 -9.03
N ALA A 10 8.03 -11.23 -7.96
CA ALA A 10 7.06 -10.51 -7.15
C ALA A 10 7.70 -9.28 -6.48
N GLY A 11 8.92 -9.41 -5.95
CA GLY A 11 9.72 -8.32 -5.39
C GLY A 11 10.07 -7.23 -6.42
N PHE A 12 10.38 -7.63 -7.64
CA PHE A 12 10.73 -6.71 -8.71
C PHE A 12 9.51 -5.92 -9.22
N THR A 13 8.39 -6.60 -9.41
CA THR A 13 7.12 -5.97 -9.83
C THR A 13 6.52 -5.08 -8.73
N THR A 14 6.61 -5.49 -7.46
CA THR A 14 6.28 -4.61 -6.32
C THR A 14 7.20 -3.40 -6.26
N GLY A 15 8.51 -3.55 -6.52
CA GLY A 15 9.47 -2.45 -6.61
C GLY A 15 9.14 -1.45 -7.71
N ILE A 16 8.87 -1.93 -8.94
CA ILE A 16 8.47 -1.07 -10.07
C ILE A 16 7.19 -0.30 -9.75
N THR A 17 6.16 -0.98 -9.23
CA THR A 17 4.90 -0.32 -8.89
C THR A 17 5.06 0.67 -7.73
N THR A 18 5.95 0.41 -6.79
CA THR A 18 6.30 1.37 -5.74
C THR A 18 6.92 2.64 -6.32
N VAL A 19 7.83 2.52 -7.28
CA VAL A 19 8.48 3.69 -7.92
C VAL A 19 7.50 4.45 -8.82
N LEU A 20 6.68 3.76 -9.60
CA LEU A 20 5.73 4.39 -10.54
C LEU A 20 4.60 5.11 -9.82
N PHE A 21 4.07 4.50 -8.76
CA PHE A 21 2.87 4.99 -8.10
C PHE A 21 3.16 5.72 -6.78
N GLY A 22 4.35 5.53 -6.19
CA GLY A 22 4.74 6.21 -4.94
C GLY A 22 4.00 5.75 -3.69
N PHE A 23 3.03 4.84 -3.81
CA PHE A 23 2.20 4.36 -2.72
C PHE A 23 2.71 3.06 -2.06
N GLY A 24 4.00 2.72 -2.14
CA GLY A 24 4.55 1.58 -1.38
C GLY A 24 4.20 0.17 -1.89
N GLY A 25 3.76 0.01 -3.14
CA GLY A 25 3.64 -1.31 -3.81
C GLY A 25 2.42 -2.15 -3.42
N GLY A 26 1.52 -1.63 -2.58
CA GLY A 26 0.37 -2.35 -2.04
C GLY A 26 -0.54 -2.99 -3.09
N PHE A 27 -0.68 -2.36 -4.26
CA PHE A 27 -1.44 -2.90 -5.40
C PHE A 27 -0.95 -4.28 -5.87
N VAL A 28 0.35 -4.57 -5.72
CA VAL A 28 0.94 -5.87 -6.08
C VAL A 28 1.06 -6.78 -4.86
N VAL A 29 1.35 -6.23 -3.68
CA VAL A 29 1.50 -7.01 -2.43
C VAL A 29 0.17 -7.65 -2.00
N VAL A 30 -0.95 -6.94 -2.08
CA VAL A 30 -2.28 -7.46 -1.68
C VAL A 30 -2.69 -8.72 -2.45
N PRO A 31 -2.74 -8.74 -3.79
CA PRO A 31 -3.13 -9.94 -4.53
C PRO A 31 -2.14 -11.08 -4.35
N PHE A 32 -0.84 -10.78 -4.20
CA PHE A 32 0.18 -11.79 -3.93
C PHE A 32 -0.04 -12.49 -2.59
N ILE A 33 -0.22 -11.73 -1.51
CA ILE A 33 -0.48 -12.29 -0.17
C ILE A 33 -1.82 -13.03 -0.15
N TYR A 34 -2.86 -12.47 -0.79
CA TYR A 34 -4.16 -13.15 -0.91
C TYR A 34 -4.04 -14.53 -1.55
N GLN A 35 -3.29 -14.64 -2.65
CA GLN A 35 -3.12 -15.89 -3.38
C GLN A 35 -2.27 -16.91 -2.61
N LEU A 36 -1.37 -16.43 -1.74
CA LEU A 36 -0.62 -17.26 -0.80
C LEU A 36 -1.54 -17.79 0.32
N LEU A 37 -2.35 -16.93 0.93
CA LEU A 37 -3.27 -17.29 2.01
C LEU A 37 -4.41 -18.21 1.53
N MET A 38 -4.85 -18.07 0.28
CA MET A 38 -5.85 -18.97 -0.30
C MET A 38 -5.37 -20.42 -0.41
N ARG A 39 -4.05 -20.67 -0.39
CA ARG A 39 -3.50 -22.04 -0.33
C ARG A 39 -3.54 -22.63 1.08
N GLN A 40 -3.90 -21.84 2.08
CA GLN A 40 -4.00 -22.25 3.48
C GLN A 40 -5.49 -22.33 3.87
N PRO A 41 -6.07 -23.54 3.99
CA PRO A 41 -7.51 -23.72 4.20
C PRO A 41 -8.04 -23.09 5.50
N LEU A 42 -7.19 -22.95 6.51
CA LEU A 42 -7.54 -22.30 7.79
C LEU A 42 -7.69 -20.78 7.68
N LEU A 43 -7.05 -20.15 6.70
CA LEU A 43 -6.97 -18.69 6.55
C LEU A 43 -7.72 -18.17 5.32
N ALA A 44 -8.15 -19.06 4.43
CA ALA A 44 -8.88 -18.73 3.19
C ALA A 44 -10.13 -17.87 3.43
N GLY A 45 -10.90 -18.12 4.50
CA GLY A 45 -12.10 -17.35 4.83
C GLY A 45 -11.86 -15.87 5.11
N ASN A 46 -10.69 -15.53 5.67
CA ASN A 46 -10.32 -14.15 6.00
C ASN A 46 -9.14 -13.64 5.15
N ALA A 47 -8.75 -14.36 4.10
CA ALA A 47 -7.54 -14.10 3.33
C ALA A 47 -7.48 -12.67 2.78
N MET A 48 -8.62 -12.17 2.28
CA MET A 48 -8.71 -10.81 1.74
C MET A 48 -8.52 -9.74 2.83
N HIS A 49 -9.18 -9.90 3.98
CA HIS A 49 -9.04 -8.97 5.10
C HIS A 49 -7.61 -8.91 5.62
N ILE A 50 -6.95 -10.07 5.77
CA ILE A 50 -5.57 -10.16 6.25
C ILE A 50 -4.61 -9.53 5.23
N ALA A 51 -4.78 -9.85 3.95
CA ALA A 51 -3.92 -9.35 2.89
C ALA A 51 -4.01 -7.82 2.77
N VAL A 52 -5.22 -7.27 2.82
CA VAL A 52 -5.46 -5.82 2.78
C VAL A 52 -4.89 -5.15 4.04
N ALA A 53 -5.22 -5.65 5.24
CA ALA A 53 -4.79 -5.04 6.50
C ALA A 53 -3.27 -5.00 6.68
N THR A 54 -2.58 -6.09 6.33
CA THR A 54 -1.11 -6.15 6.44
C THR A 54 -0.43 -5.25 5.42
N SER A 55 -0.93 -5.21 4.19
CA SER A 55 -0.37 -4.35 3.14
C SER A 55 -0.60 -2.87 3.41
N THR A 56 -1.79 -2.48 3.89
CA THR A 56 -2.08 -1.08 4.26
C THR A 56 -1.22 -0.62 5.45
N ALA A 57 -0.98 -1.48 6.43
CA ALA A 57 -0.10 -1.16 7.56
C ALA A 57 1.33 -0.83 7.09
N VAL A 58 1.91 -1.68 6.23
CA VAL A 58 3.25 -1.45 5.65
C VAL A 58 3.27 -0.18 4.79
N MET A 59 2.19 0.06 4.03
CA MET A 59 2.04 1.21 3.16
C MET A 59 2.00 2.54 3.93
N ILE A 60 1.24 2.59 5.02
CA ILE A 60 1.18 3.77 5.91
C ILE A 60 2.56 4.05 6.49
N PHE A 61 3.28 3.01 6.94
CA PHE A 61 4.61 3.16 7.51
C PHE A 61 5.63 3.67 6.47
N ASN A 62 5.70 3.04 5.30
CA ASN A 62 6.62 3.43 4.23
C ASN A 62 6.31 4.81 3.67
N ALA A 63 5.05 5.08 3.34
CA ALA A 63 4.64 6.38 2.81
C ALA A 63 4.90 7.48 3.85
N GLY A 64 4.54 7.25 5.12
CA GLY A 64 4.80 8.18 6.21
C GLY A 64 6.29 8.50 6.37
N TRP A 65 7.15 7.47 6.31
CA TRP A 65 8.60 7.64 6.38
C TRP A 65 9.16 8.48 5.22
N VAL A 66 8.74 8.18 3.98
CA VAL A 66 9.16 8.94 2.79
C VAL A 66 8.62 10.37 2.83
N SER A 67 7.36 10.57 3.24
CA SER A 67 6.77 11.89 3.42
C SER A 67 7.53 12.71 4.47
N TYR A 68 7.90 12.10 5.59
CA TYR A 68 8.68 12.77 6.65
C TYR A 68 10.06 13.20 6.17
N GLN A 69 10.78 12.33 5.45
CA GLN A 69 12.07 12.69 4.85
C GLN A 69 11.95 13.82 3.83
N ASN A 70 10.92 13.79 2.98
CA ASN A 70 10.68 14.86 2.00
C ASN A 70 10.32 16.19 2.67
N TRP A 71 9.65 16.15 3.81
CA TRP A 71 9.35 17.34 4.62
C TRP A 71 10.63 17.92 5.23
N GLN A 72 11.50 17.09 5.81
CA GLN A 72 12.80 17.53 6.31
C GLN A 72 13.71 18.08 5.19
N ALA A 73 13.64 17.53 3.98
CA ALA A 73 14.44 18.00 2.85
C ALA A 73 14.03 19.39 2.33
N GLY A 74 12.98 20.01 2.88
CA GLY A 74 12.53 21.37 2.50
C GLY A 74 11.99 21.48 1.06
N ARG A 75 11.75 20.34 0.40
CA ARG A 75 11.30 20.26 -1.00
C ARG A 75 9.79 20.40 -1.17
N LEU A 76 9.05 20.44 -0.06
CA LEU A 76 7.59 20.53 -0.05
C LEU A 76 7.17 21.97 0.27
N SER A 77 6.53 22.64 -0.69
CA SER A 77 5.85 23.89 -0.43
C SER A 77 4.61 23.62 0.42
N SER A 78 4.73 23.88 1.73
CA SER A 78 3.63 23.66 2.69
C SER A 78 2.32 24.31 2.25
N THR A 79 2.39 25.41 1.50
CA THR A 79 1.24 26.12 0.92
C THR A 79 0.42 25.30 -0.08
N VAL A 80 1.05 24.43 -0.88
CA VAL A 80 0.35 23.58 -1.87
C VAL A 80 0.00 22.21 -1.28
N LEU A 81 0.85 21.71 -0.39
CA LEU A 81 0.64 20.42 0.26
C LEU A 81 -0.61 20.44 1.16
N PHE A 82 -0.79 21.48 1.97
CA PHE A 82 -1.88 21.53 2.95
C PHE A 82 -3.28 21.48 2.31
N PRO A 83 -3.60 22.28 1.28
CA PRO A 83 -4.87 22.20 0.57
C PRO A 83 -5.08 20.84 -0.10
N LEU A 84 -4.04 20.29 -0.74
CA LEU A 84 -4.13 19.00 -1.42
C LEU A 84 -4.41 17.86 -0.43
N LEU A 85 -3.72 17.87 0.72
CA LEU A 85 -3.89 16.87 1.77
C LEU A 85 -5.33 16.91 2.32
N TRP A 86 -5.94 18.09 2.43
CA TRP A 86 -7.35 18.23 2.82
C TRP A 86 -8.32 17.59 1.81
N PHE A 87 -8.11 17.82 0.50
CA PHE A 87 -8.94 17.18 -0.53
C PHE A 87 -8.77 15.65 -0.55
N ILE A 88 -7.55 15.16 -0.37
CA ILE A 88 -7.27 13.71 -0.29
C ILE A 88 -7.93 13.10 0.95
N ALA A 89 -7.80 13.75 2.12
CA ALA A 89 -8.36 13.27 3.37
C ALA A 89 -9.90 13.22 3.33
N THR A 90 -10.53 14.28 2.83
CA THR A 90 -11.99 14.32 2.67
C THR A 90 -12.49 13.27 1.70
N GLY A 91 -11.83 13.11 0.54
CA GLY A 91 -12.15 12.04 -0.41
C GLY A 91 -11.99 10.64 0.17
N ALA A 92 -10.93 10.41 0.95
CA ALA A 92 -10.68 9.12 1.61
C ALA A 92 -11.74 8.78 2.67
N VAL A 93 -12.16 9.76 3.48
CA VAL A 93 -13.22 9.59 4.48
C VAL A 93 -14.57 9.30 3.82
N VAL A 94 -14.93 10.06 2.79
CA VAL A 94 -16.18 9.84 2.06
C VAL A 94 -16.17 8.47 1.36
N GLY A 95 -15.05 8.12 0.72
CA GLY A 95 -14.90 6.83 0.04
C GLY A 95 -14.96 5.63 0.99
N SER A 96 -14.30 5.70 2.15
CA SER A 96 -14.34 4.61 3.14
C SER A 96 -15.72 4.45 3.76
N TRP A 97 -16.43 5.55 3.98
CA TRP A 97 -17.80 5.53 4.47
C TRP A 97 -18.75 4.88 3.46
N LEU A 98 -18.67 5.28 2.18
CA LEU A 98 -19.47 4.69 1.10
C LEU A 98 -19.17 3.21 0.86
N ALA A 99 -17.92 2.79 1.01
CA ALA A 99 -17.54 1.39 0.87
C ALA A 99 -18.02 0.51 2.05
N GLY A 100 -18.29 1.12 3.21
CA GLY A 100 -18.78 0.45 4.41
C GLY A 100 -20.31 0.43 4.56
N MET A 101 -21.04 1.13 3.67
CA MET A 101 -22.51 1.05 3.55
C MET A 101 -22.91 -0.12 2.66
#